data_AF-A0A2V8K762-F1
#
_entry.id   AF-A0A2V8K762-F1
#
_cell.length_a   1.000
_cell.length_b   1.000
_cell.length_c   1.000
_cell.angle_alpha   90.00
_cell.angle_beta   90.00
_cell.angle_gamma   90.00
#
_symmetry.space_group_name_H-M   'P 1'
#
loop_
_entity.id
_entity.type
_entity.pdbx_description
1 polymer ?
#
loop_
_entity_poly.entity_id
_entity_poly.type
_entity_poly.pdbx_seq_one_letter_code
_entity_poly.pdbx_strand_id
1 'polypeptide(L)'
;TVRYYATDNAGNVETPKTLDVRIDKTNPVISGMPAPGCTLWPANHKLVRVATVSAVDSLSGLASLTVAATSNEPDSGAGDIIIDGGAVQLRADRSPSGNGRIYTITAIATDFADNSVTATATCTVGK
;
A
#
# COMPACT_ATOMS: atom_id res chain seq x y z
N THR A 1 -24.85 -16.17 -10.21
CA THR A 1 -26.18 -16.03 -9.58
C THR A 1 -26.67 -17.37 -9.11
N VAL A 2 -27.15 -17.45 -7.88
CA VAL A 2 -27.78 -18.63 -7.30
C VAL A 2 -29.29 -18.39 -7.27
N ARG A 3 -30.07 -19.38 -7.69
CA ARG A 3 -31.53 -19.39 -7.56
C ARG A 3 -31.92 -20.31 -6.41
N TYR A 4 -32.77 -19.84 -5.52
CA TYR A 4 -33.20 -20.61 -4.35
C TYR A 4 -34.70 -20.41 -4.08
N TYR A 5 -35.34 -21.43 -3.53
CA TYR A 5 -36.73 -21.42 -3.06
C TYR A 5 -36.87 -22.44 -1.93
N ALA A 6 -37.93 -22.30 -1.13
CA ALA A 6 -38.26 -23.26 -0.08
C ALA A 6 -39.52 -24.06 -0.44
N THR A 7 -39.59 -25.29 0.06
CA THR A 7 -40.78 -26.14 0.00
C THR A 7 -41.15 -26.55 1.42
N ASP A 8 -42.42 -26.40 1.81
CA ASP A 8 -42.90 -26.83 3.13
C ASP A 8 -43.26 -28.33 3.17
N ASN A 9 -43.60 -28.86 4.35
CA ASN A 9 -43.96 -30.28 4.51
C ASN A 9 -45.29 -30.66 3.82
N ALA A 10 -46.12 -29.68 3.46
CA ALA A 10 -47.35 -29.90 2.69
C ALA A 10 -47.11 -29.84 1.17
N GLY A 11 -45.88 -29.54 0.73
CA GLY A 11 -45.49 -29.46 -0.68
C GLY A 11 -45.71 -28.09 -1.31
N ASN A 12 -46.03 -27.05 -0.54
CA ASN A 12 -46.14 -25.69 -1.08
C ASN A 12 -44.75 -25.15 -1.40
N VAL A 13 -44.56 -24.66 -2.63
CA VAL A 13 -43.28 -24.15 -3.13
C VAL A 13 -43.31 -22.63 -3.21
N GLU A 14 -42.33 -21.97 -2.61
CA GLU A 14 -42.17 -20.52 -2.71
C GLU A 14 -41.72 -20.11 -4.12
N THR A 15 -42.08 -18.89 -4.55
CA THR A 15 -41.52 -18.28 -5.76
C THR A 15 -39.98 -18.18 -5.68
N PRO A 16 -39.23 -18.66 -6.69
CA PRO A 16 -37.78 -18.59 -6.69
C PRO A 16 -37.22 -17.18 -6.55
N LYS A 17 -36.25 -17.03 -5.63
CA LYS A 17 -35.46 -15.83 -5.42
C LYS A 17 -34.07 -16.01 -6.02
N THR A 18 -33.42 -14.90 -6.32
CA THR A 18 -32.05 -14.87 -6.84
C THR A 18 -31.12 -14.17 -5.87
N LEU A 19 -29.92 -14.74 -5.70
CA LEU A 19 -28.79 -14.10 -5.05
C LEU A 19 -27.66 -13.95 -6.05
N ASP A 20 -27.20 -12.73 -6.27
CA ASP A 20 -26.01 -12.49 -7.07
C ASP A 20 -24.75 -12.68 -6.23
N VAL A 21 -23.89 -13.58 -6.70
CA VAL A 21 -22.58 -13.85 -6.11
C VAL A 21 -21.55 -13.30 -7.08
N ARG A 22 -20.82 -12.27 -6.65
CA ARG A 22 -19.74 -11.65 -7.42
C ARG A 22 -18.41 -12.11 -6.81
N ILE A 23 -17.55 -12.67 -7.64
CA ILE A 23 -16.19 -13.08 -7.24
C ILE A 23 -15.24 -12.11 -7.91
N ASP A 24 -14.43 -11.46 -7.10
CA ASP A 24 -13.34 -10.61 -7.57
C ASP A 24 -12.00 -11.29 -7.26
N LYS A 25 -11.11 -11.28 -8.25
CA LYS A 25 -9.76 -11.86 -8.18
C LYS A 25 -8.70 -10.85 -8.64
N THR A 26 -9.10 -9.60 -8.82
CA THR A 26 -8.23 -8.56 -9.37
C THR A 26 -7.57 -7.85 -8.22
N ASN A 27 -6.24 -7.80 -8.21
CA ASN A 27 -5.54 -7.03 -7.19
C ASN A 27 -5.78 -5.51 -7.38
N PRO A 28 -5.76 -4.74 -6.28
CA PRO A 28 -5.65 -3.29 -6.36
C PRO A 28 -4.44 -2.84 -7.19
N VAL A 29 -4.49 -1.60 -7.67
CA VAL A 29 -3.37 -0.93 -8.33
C VAL A 29 -2.78 0.12 -7.40
N ILE A 30 -1.50 -0.04 -7.02
CA ILE A 30 -0.73 0.96 -6.27
C ILE A 30 -0.08 1.95 -7.24
N SER A 31 -0.09 3.24 -6.89
CA SER A 31 0.52 4.33 -7.65
C SER A 31 1.29 5.30 -6.74
N GLY A 32 2.17 6.12 -7.31
CA GLY A 32 2.88 7.18 -6.57
C GLY A 32 4.08 6.74 -5.74
N MET A 33 4.57 5.51 -5.95
CA MET A 33 5.83 5.03 -5.38
C MET A 33 7.04 5.80 -5.96
N PRO A 34 8.15 5.94 -5.22
CA PRO A 34 9.38 6.50 -5.75
C PRO A 34 9.85 5.80 -7.02
N ALA A 35 10.34 6.58 -7.98
CA ALA A 35 10.93 6.04 -9.20
C ALA A 35 12.29 5.37 -8.91
N PRO A 36 12.74 4.41 -9.75
CA PRO A 36 14.08 3.86 -9.66
C PRO A 36 15.15 4.97 -9.68
N GLY A 37 16.12 4.89 -8.78
CA GLY A 37 17.18 5.90 -8.66
C GLY A 37 16.81 7.14 -7.84
N CYS A 38 15.73 7.08 -7.05
CA CYS A 38 15.41 8.12 -6.06
C CYS A 38 16.61 8.43 -5.17
N THR A 39 17.06 9.68 -5.18
CA THR A 39 18.22 10.16 -4.41
C THR A 39 17.89 11.44 -3.66
N LEU A 40 18.37 11.54 -2.42
CA LEU A 40 18.23 12.70 -1.55
C LEU A 40 19.61 13.32 -1.38
N TRP A 41 19.88 14.35 -2.19
CA TRP A 41 21.14 15.09 -2.17
C TRP A 41 20.89 16.60 -2.30
N PRO A 42 21.63 17.45 -1.57
CA PRO A 42 22.69 17.14 -0.62
C PRO A 42 22.18 16.57 0.71
N ALA A 43 23.04 15.85 1.44
CA ALA A 43 22.77 15.36 2.80
C ALA A 43 22.73 16.53 3.80
N ASN A 44 21.64 17.29 3.78
CA ASN A 44 21.48 18.57 4.48
C ASN A 44 20.48 18.49 5.66
N HIS A 45 20.16 17.27 6.12
CA HIS A 45 19.25 16.99 7.21
C HIS A 45 17.80 17.44 6.99
N LYS A 46 17.40 17.85 5.78
CA LYS A 46 16.01 18.25 5.49
C LYS A 46 15.15 17.05 5.14
N LEU A 47 13.86 17.13 5.48
CA LEU A 47 12.85 16.19 5.00
C LEU A 47 12.51 16.50 3.55
N VAL A 48 12.45 15.45 2.73
CA VAL A 48 12.05 15.52 1.32
C VAL A 48 10.87 14.60 1.12
N ARG A 49 9.78 15.12 0.55
CA ARG A 49 8.66 14.28 0.12
C ARG A 49 9.09 13.48 -1.12
N VAL A 50 9.18 12.17 -0.97
CA VAL A 50 9.63 11.25 -2.03
C VAL A 50 8.49 10.50 -2.70
N ALA A 51 7.33 10.42 -2.05
CA ALA A 51 6.18 9.68 -2.53
C ALA A 51 4.88 10.31 -2.08
N THR A 52 3.83 10.08 -2.86
CA THR A 52 2.43 10.27 -2.45
C THR A 52 1.69 9.05 -2.96
N VAL A 53 1.70 8.00 -2.15
CA VAL A 53 1.22 6.67 -2.50
C VAL A 53 -0.30 6.65 -2.42
N SER A 54 -0.93 6.08 -3.44
CA SER A 54 -2.37 5.81 -3.47
C SER A 54 -2.62 4.42 -4.02
N ALA A 55 -3.81 3.89 -3.76
CA ALA A 55 -4.27 2.66 -4.37
C ALA A 55 -5.72 2.79 -4.82
N VAL A 56 -6.09 2.03 -5.84
CA VAL A 56 -7.48 1.92 -6.30
C VAL A 56 -7.77 0.47 -6.66
N ASP A 57 -8.98 0.02 -6.37
CA ASP A 57 -9.56 -1.16 -7.00
C ASP A 57 -10.91 -0.77 -7.63
N SER A 58 -11.18 -1.29 -8.83
CA SER A 58 -12.34 -0.90 -9.65
C SER A 58 -13.52 -1.85 -9.56
N LEU A 59 -13.35 -3.02 -8.93
CA LEU A 59 -14.35 -4.08 -8.88
C LEU A 59 -14.96 -4.17 -7.48
N SER A 60 -14.26 -4.77 -6.52
CA SER A 60 -14.73 -4.85 -5.13
C SER A 60 -14.49 -3.56 -4.36
N GLY A 61 -13.57 -2.71 -4.83
CA GLY A 61 -13.20 -1.45 -4.19
C GLY A 61 -12.07 -1.63 -3.18
N LEU A 62 -11.38 -0.54 -2.85
CA LEU A 62 -10.23 -0.59 -1.94
C LEU A 62 -10.69 -0.69 -0.47
N ALA A 63 -10.25 -1.74 0.22
CA ALA A 63 -10.51 -1.89 1.66
C ALA A 63 -9.43 -1.19 2.51
N SER A 64 -8.15 -1.30 2.14
CA SER A 64 -7.07 -0.65 2.87
C SER A 64 -5.84 -0.34 2.00
N LEU A 65 -5.09 0.68 2.42
CA LEU A 65 -3.73 0.98 1.96
C LEU A 65 -2.86 1.26 3.18
N THR A 66 -1.79 0.48 3.33
CA THR A 66 -0.77 0.68 4.38
C THR A 66 0.56 1.03 3.73
N VAL A 67 1.21 2.08 4.21
CA VAL A 67 2.53 2.52 3.75
C VAL A 67 3.48 2.54 4.93
N ALA A 68 4.64 1.91 4.77
CA ALA A 68 5.69 1.85 5.77
C ALA A 68 7.04 2.10 5.11
N ALA A 69 8.04 2.51 5.90
CA ALA A 69 9.41 2.57 5.44
C ALA A 69 10.39 2.19 6.53
N THR A 70 11.53 1.65 6.13
CA THR A 70 12.67 1.28 6.98
C THR A 70 13.96 1.88 6.45
N SER A 71 15.00 1.90 7.27
CA SER A 71 16.34 2.39 6.93
C SER A 71 17.37 1.31 7.24
N ASN A 72 18.44 1.22 6.44
CA ASN A 72 19.61 0.38 6.73
C ASN A 72 20.52 0.96 7.84
N GLU A 73 20.26 2.19 8.28
CA GLU A 73 20.92 2.85 9.39
C GLU A 73 19.93 3.14 10.53
N PRO A 74 20.37 3.18 11.80
CA PRO A 74 19.53 3.64 12.91
C PRO A 74 18.92 5.03 12.65
N ASP A 75 17.77 5.30 13.28
CA ASP A 75 17.22 6.65 13.29
C ASP A 75 18.23 7.61 13.92
N SER A 76 18.35 8.80 13.32
CA SER A 76 19.27 9.86 13.73
C SER A 76 18.87 10.52 15.05
N GLY A 77 17.68 10.20 15.57
CA GLY A 77 17.03 10.90 16.69
C GLY A 77 16.23 12.13 16.25
N ALA A 78 16.20 12.44 14.95
CA ALA A 78 15.47 13.59 14.41
C ALA A 78 14.13 13.22 13.75
N GLY A 79 13.77 11.93 13.71
CA GLY A 79 12.62 11.44 12.95
C GLY A 79 12.93 11.49 11.46
N ASP A 80 13.52 10.40 10.97
CA ASP A 80 14.03 10.33 9.59
C ASP A 80 12.99 9.92 8.56
N ILE A 81 11.90 9.33 9.05
CA ILE A 81 10.79 8.82 8.25
C ILE A 81 9.52 9.43 8.82
N ILE A 82 8.80 10.17 8.00
CA ILE A 82 7.45 10.66 8.31
C ILE A 82 6.50 10.14 7.25
N ILE A 83 5.49 9.40 7.70
CA ILE A 83 4.42 8.88 6.85
C ILE A 83 3.10 9.41 7.38
N ASP A 84 2.37 10.11 6.53
CA ASP A 84 1.02 10.62 6.81
C ASP A 84 0.09 10.16 5.68
N GLY A 85 -0.70 9.12 5.97
CA GLY A 85 -1.42 8.38 4.96
C GLY A 85 -0.49 7.85 3.86
N GLY A 86 -0.67 8.35 2.64
CA GLY A 86 0.18 8.01 1.49
C GLY A 86 1.43 8.89 1.33
N ALA A 87 1.53 10.02 2.03
CA ALA A 87 2.64 10.94 1.88
C ALA A 87 3.86 10.44 2.64
N VAL A 88 4.96 10.18 1.93
CA VAL A 88 6.22 9.72 2.52
C VAL A 88 7.26 10.82 2.43
N GLN A 89 7.79 11.22 3.59
CA GLN A 89 8.90 12.15 3.70
C GLN A 89 10.08 11.45 4.35
N LEU A 90 11.25 11.58 3.74
CA LEU A 90 12.49 10.98 4.19
C LEU A 90 13.52 12.07 4.43
N ARG A 91 14.32 11.93 5.49
CA ARG A 91 15.37 12.90 5.79
C ARG A 91 16.58 12.65 4.91
N ALA A 92 17.07 13.70 4.26
CA ALA A 92 18.34 13.75 3.54
C ALA A 92 19.51 13.76 4.55
N ASP A 93 19.63 12.68 5.32
CA ASP A 93 20.63 12.47 6.35
C ASP A 93 21.20 11.05 6.24
N ARG A 94 22.45 10.90 6.63
CA ARG A 94 23.19 9.64 6.63
C ARG A 94 24.26 9.67 7.70
N SER A 95 24.62 8.50 8.20
CA SER A 95 25.76 8.37 9.10
C SER A 95 27.05 8.88 8.44
N PRO A 96 27.86 9.72 9.12
CA PRO A 96 29.12 10.22 8.58
C PRO A 96 30.16 9.11 8.39
N SER A 97 30.07 8.02 9.16
CA SER A 97 30.94 6.84 9.06
C SER A 97 30.37 5.72 8.18
N GLY A 98 29.13 5.87 7.69
CA GLY A 98 28.46 4.88 6.83
C GLY A 98 28.81 4.99 5.34
N ASN A 99 28.23 4.10 4.54
CA ASN A 99 28.35 4.07 3.08
C ASN A 99 27.21 4.84 2.37
N GLY A 100 26.40 5.57 3.11
CA GLY A 100 25.16 6.16 2.63
C GLY A 100 23.94 5.42 3.16
N ARG A 101 22.84 6.16 3.24
CA ARG A 101 21.58 5.65 3.76
C ARG A 101 20.71 5.13 2.63
N ILE A 102 20.02 4.03 2.87
CA ILE A 102 19.01 3.45 1.99
C ILE A 102 17.72 3.34 2.80
N TYR A 103 16.70 4.07 2.35
CA TYR A 103 15.34 3.89 2.80
C TYR A 103 14.63 2.88 1.90
N THR A 104 13.92 1.92 2.50
CA THR A 104 13.04 0.97 1.81
C THR A 104 11.61 1.33 2.13
N ILE A 105 10.84 1.76 1.13
CA ILE A 105 9.41 2.07 1.24
C ILE A 105 8.62 0.85 0.77
N THR A 106 7.64 0.42 1.56
CA THR A 106 6.73 -0.68 1.25
C THR A 106 5.29 -0.18 1.33
N ALA A 107 4.51 -0.43 0.29
CA ALA A 107 3.08 -0.18 0.25
C ALA A 107 2.32 -1.50 0.06
N ILE A 108 1.28 -1.72 0.86
CA ILE A 108 0.39 -2.88 0.79
C ILE A 108 -1.03 -2.39 0.60
N ALA A 109 -1.70 -2.85 -0.45
CA ALA A 109 -3.09 -2.54 -0.72
C ALA A 109 -3.93 -3.82 -0.75
N THR A 110 -5.12 -3.76 -0.14
CA THR A 110 -6.08 -4.87 -0.10
C THR A 110 -7.46 -4.37 -0.49
N ASP A 111 -8.18 -5.12 -1.31
CA ASP A 111 -9.57 -4.83 -1.71
C ASP A 111 -10.61 -5.48 -0.78
N PHE A 112 -11.91 -5.28 -1.02
CA PHE A 112 -12.98 -5.89 -0.22
C PHE A 112 -13.23 -7.37 -0.54
N ALA A 113 -12.56 -7.92 -1.54
CA ALA A 113 -12.55 -9.34 -1.86
C ALA A 113 -11.29 -10.07 -1.34
N ASP A 114 -10.51 -9.41 -0.47
CA ASP A 114 -9.26 -9.87 0.13
C ASP A 114 -8.11 -10.13 -0.88
N ASN A 115 -8.20 -9.61 -2.11
CA ASN A 115 -7.06 -9.57 -3.02
C ASN A 115 -6.06 -8.53 -2.52
N SER A 116 -4.77 -8.87 -2.53
CA SER A 116 -3.71 -8.03 -1.95
C SER A 116 -2.48 -7.93 -2.83
N VAL A 117 -1.88 -6.75 -2.88
CA VAL A 117 -0.65 -6.48 -3.61
C VAL A 117 0.34 -5.70 -2.74
N THR A 118 1.63 -6.00 -2.92
CA THR A 118 2.73 -5.29 -2.28
C THR A 118 3.61 -4.62 -3.34
N ALA A 119 3.96 -3.36 -3.12
CA ALA A 119 4.94 -2.62 -3.91
C ALA A 119 6.08 -2.12 -3.02
N THR A 120 7.31 -2.20 -3.53
CA THR A 120 8.50 -1.71 -2.83
C THR A 120 9.32 -0.76 -3.70
N ALA A 121 9.95 0.23 -3.07
CA ALA A 121 10.88 1.15 -3.72
C ALA A 121 11.98 1.58 -2.73
N THR A 122 13.10 2.05 -3.26
CA THR A 122 14.19 2.56 -2.44
C THR A 122 14.55 3.99 -2.80
N CYS A 123 14.97 4.75 -1.79
CA CYS A 123 15.56 6.07 -1.93
C CYS A 123 16.89 6.10 -1.18
N THR A 124 17.92 6.71 -1.76
CA THR A 124 19.26 6.74 -1.16
C THR A 124 19.73 8.15 -0.82
N VAL A 125 20.50 8.27 0.26
CA VAL A 125 21.30 9.46 0.57
C VAL A 125 22.75 9.06 0.29
N GLY A 126 23.25 9.44 -0.89
CA GLY A 126 24.59 9.11 -1.35
C GLY A 126 25.69 9.73 -0.51
N LYS A 127 26.91 9.18 -0.63
CA LYS A 127 28.10 9.76 0.00
C LYS A 127 28.55 11.03 -0.71
#